data_AF-A0A2C9LB54-F1
#
_entry.id   AF-A0A2C9LB54-F1
#
_cell.length_a   1.000
_cell.length_b   1.000
_cell.length_c   1.000
_cell.angle_alpha   90.00
_cell.angle_beta   90.00
_cell.angle_gamma   90.00
#
_symmetry.space_group_name_H-M   'P 1'
#
loop_
_entity.id
_entity.type
_entity.pdbx_description
1 polymer ?
#
loop_
_entity_poly.entity_id
_entity_poly.type
_entity_poly.pdbx_seq_one_letter_code
_entity_poly.pdbx_strand_id
1 'polypeptide(L)'
;MGVASLLLGLTIFDQWKRPLKGTPIDLRLKKQCVAFAMCTPACQNNGTCISPATCACPPGYLGDYCEKAVCGRTCQNGGHCLQEGYCWCAVGFYGDACEYNLCNPLCQNGATCIGTNQCQCPPHYSGPLCELKDEPDRPKRSKDNKNNKKVVKKKQSDQGLDVKLRKAEKRLLKIIFRRKDKWEMKPSENITLNRMHNRTETGSLKLDERRFLIKFLTRERKHLTSKDKTKLKRFKNLIRKSKSRQNQKSPRSRRVFDD
;
A
#
# COMPACT_ATOMS: atom_id res chain seq x y z
N MET A 1 22.25 31.67 23.23
CA MET A 1 21.80 31.37 24.61
C MET A 1 21.87 32.67 25.39
N GLY A 2 20.87 32.97 26.22
CA GLY A 2 20.84 34.15 27.07
C GLY A 2 20.71 33.77 28.54
N VAL A 3 21.01 34.68 29.45
CA VAL A 3 20.79 34.49 30.89
C VAL A 3 19.82 35.54 31.37
N ALA A 4 18.63 35.12 31.80
CA ALA A 4 17.72 35.99 32.53
C ALA A 4 18.23 36.11 33.97
N SER A 5 18.36 37.33 34.47
CA SER A 5 18.73 37.58 35.87
C SER A 5 17.60 38.31 36.57
N LEU A 6 17.27 37.88 37.79
CA LEU A 6 16.25 38.48 38.64
C LEU A 6 16.88 38.78 40.00
N LEU A 7 16.72 40.02 40.46
CA LEU A 7 17.10 40.44 41.80
C LEU A 7 15.85 40.52 42.66
N LEU A 8 15.80 39.75 43.74
CA LEU A 8 14.73 39.80 44.73
C LEU A 8 15.31 40.28 46.06
N GLY A 9 14.77 41.35 46.62
CA GLY A 9 15.09 41.79 47.97
C GLY A 9 14.02 41.31 48.94
N LEU A 10 14.37 40.51 49.94
CA LEU A 10 13.46 40.07 50.99
C LEU A 10 13.67 40.88 52.26
N THR A 11 12.78 41.84 52.53
CA THR A 11 12.79 42.63 53.77
C THR A 11 11.95 41.95 54.84
N ILE A 12 12.54 41.68 56.00
CA ILE A 12 11.84 41.11 57.15
C ILE A 12 11.61 42.22 58.16
N PHE A 13 10.38 42.34 58.65
CA PHE A 13 9.99 43.36 59.61
C PHE A 13 9.78 42.76 61.00
N ASP A 14 10.09 43.54 62.04
CA ASP A 14 9.71 43.22 63.41
C ASP A 14 8.20 43.50 63.65
N GLN A 15 7.72 43.16 64.85
CA GLN A 15 6.33 43.41 65.26
C GLN A 15 5.94 44.91 65.27
N TRP A 16 6.90 45.82 65.17
CA TRP A 16 6.71 47.27 65.08
C TRP A 16 6.91 47.80 63.65
N LYS A 17 6.90 46.94 62.64
CA LYS A 17 7.10 47.28 61.22
C LYS A 17 8.46 47.92 60.91
N ARG A 18 9.48 47.67 61.73
CA ARG A 18 10.84 48.11 61.45
C ARG A 18 11.61 46.99 60.76
N PRO A 19 12.39 47.28 59.71
CA PRO A 19 13.19 46.26 59.05
C PRO A 19 14.25 45.72 60.01
N LEU A 20 14.39 44.39 60.07
CA LEU A 20 15.43 43.73 60.84
C LEU A 20 16.81 44.04 60.24
N LYS A 21 17.82 44.18 61.10
CA LYS A 21 19.22 44.37 60.67
C LYS A 21 19.66 43.20 59.79
N GLY A 22 20.31 43.51 58.66
CA GLY A 22 20.71 42.51 57.68
C GLY A 22 19.66 42.23 56.60
N THR A 23 18.59 43.02 56.51
CA THR A 23 17.62 42.98 55.41
C THR A 23 17.66 44.26 54.56
N PRO A 24 17.29 44.21 53.26
CA PRO A 24 16.80 43.06 52.52
C PRO A 24 17.86 41.98 52.30
N ILE A 25 17.43 40.72 52.31
CA ILE A 25 18.25 39.61 51.83
C ILE A 25 18.18 39.65 50.30
N ASP A 26 19.30 39.99 49.66
CA ASP A 26 19.39 40.11 48.21
C ASP A 26 19.64 38.74 47.56
N LEU A 27 18.62 38.22 46.89
CA LEU A 27 18.69 36.99 46.10
C LEU A 27 18.92 37.33 44.63
N ARG A 28 20.07 36.92 44.10
CA ARG A 28 20.42 37.04 42.68
C ARG A 28 20.16 35.71 41.97
N LEU A 29 18.99 35.59 41.37
CA LEU A 29 18.59 34.39 40.63
C LEU A 29 19.01 34.54 39.16
N LYS A 30 19.61 33.49 38.60
CA LYS A 30 20.01 33.44 37.19
C LYS A 30 19.42 32.21 36.52
N LYS A 31 18.76 32.39 35.37
CA LYS A 31 18.25 31.29 34.54
C LYS A 31 18.90 31.34 33.17
N GLN A 32 19.59 30.26 32.81
CA GLN A 32 20.02 30.04 31.43
C GLN A 32 18.79 29.74 30.56
N CYS A 33 18.65 30.52 29.50
CA CYS A 33 17.62 30.42 28.48
C CYS A 33 18.29 30.11 27.14
N VAL A 34 17.82 29.10 26.44
CA VAL A 34 18.25 28.81 25.07
C VAL A 34 17.17 29.30 24.11
N ALA A 35 17.58 30.05 23.08
CA ALA A 35 16.66 30.66 22.12
C ALA A 35 15.97 29.62 21.20
N PHE A 36 16.47 28.39 21.23
CA PHE A 36 15.88 27.23 20.58
C PHE A 36 15.94 26.06 21.56
N ALA A 37 14.79 25.49 21.90
CA ALA A 37 14.78 24.15 22.45
C ALA A 37 15.16 23.19 21.31
N MET A 38 16.15 22.33 21.54
CA MET A 38 16.50 21.28 20.61
C MET A 38 15.82 19.99 21.06
N CYS A 39 14.95 19.46 20.21
CA CYS A 39 14.29 18.19 20.43
C CYS A 39 15.06 17.13 19.65
N THR A 40 15.47 16.08 20.37
CA THR A 40 16.03 14.87 19.79
C THR A 40 15.24 13.70 20.37
N PRO A 41 14.41 12.97 19.57
CA PRO A 41 14.04 13.19 18.16
C PRO A 41 13.41 14.56 17.84
N ALA A 42 13.55 15.01 16.58
CA ALA A 42 12.92 16.25 16.13
C ALA A 42 11.39 16.11 16.05
N CYS A 43 10.68 17.21 16.32
CA CYS A 43 9.23 17.28 16.17
C CYS A 43 8.83 17.08 14.70
N GLN A 44 7.81 16.25 14.46
CA GLN A 44 7.25 15.98 13.13
C GLN A 44 6.09 16.92 12.82
N ASN A 45 5.61 16.91 11.58
CA ASN A 45 4.38 17.59 11.13
C ASN A 45 4.29 19.07 11.56
N ASN A 46 5.38 19.83 11.40
CA ASN A 46 5.47 21.24 11.80
C ASN A 46 5.31 21.52 13.32
N GLY A 47 5.53 20.51 14.17
CA GLY A 47 5.62 20.72 15.62
C GLY A 47 6.78 21.64 16.01
N THR A 48 6.56 22.49 17.01
CA THR A 48 7.59 23.40 17.55
C THR A 48 8.20 22.81 18.81
N CYS A 49 9.52 22.72 18.88
CA CYS A 49 10.18 22.27 20.10
C CYS A 49 10.09 23.37 21.17
N ILE A 50 9.44 23.07 22.30
CA ILE A 50 9.24 24.04 23.39
C ILE A 50 10.11 23.73 24.61
N SER A 51 10.53 22.47 24.77
CA SER A 51 11.49 22.06 25.80
C SER A 51 12.22 20.79 25.33
N PRO A 52 13.31 20.37 26.00
CA PRO A 52 14.00 19.13 25.65
C PRO A 52 13.02 17.96 25.58
N ALA A 53 12.99 17.29 24.42
CA ALA A 53 12.08 16.18 24.11
C ALA A 53 10.57 16.49 24.24
N THR A 54 10.17 17.77 24.26
CA THR A 54 8.75 18.16 24.29
C THR A 54 8.41 19.03 23.08
N CYS A 55 7.45 18.56 22.29
CA CYS A 55 6.94 19.25 21.12
C CYS A 55 5.57 19.88 21.40
N ALA A 56 5.38 21.12 20.98
CA ALA A 56 4.06 21.71 20.79
C ALA A 56 3.53 21.28 19.42
N CYS A 57 2.47 20.48 19.41
CA CYS A 57 1.88 19.99 18.17
C CYS A 57 0.87 20.98 17.59
N PRO A 58 0.84 21.16 16.25
CA PRO A 58 -0.19 21.94 15.61
C PRO A 58 -1.56 21.24 15.73
N PRO A 59 -2.67 21.97 15.51
CA PRO A 59 -4.00 21.39 15.46
C PRO A 59 -4.05 20.18 14.53
N GLY A 60 -4.74 19.12 14.95
CA GLY A 60 -4.83 17.88 14.19
C GLY A 60 -3.64 16.94 14.35
N TYR A 61 -2.70 17.18 15.27
CA TYR A 61 -1.59 16.26 15.59
C TYR A 61 -1.38 16.09 17.10
N LEU A 62 -0.96 14.89 17.52
CA LEU A 62 -0.64 14.52 18.90
C LEU A 62 0.52 13.51 18.96
N GLY A 63 0.95 13.19 20.18
CA GLY A 63 2.13 12.35 20.45
C GLY A 63 3.32 13.17 20.89
N ASP A 64 4.31 12.50 21.49
CA ASP A 64 5.48 13.15 22.11
C ASP A 64 6.30 13.95 21.08
N TYR A 65 6.24 13.53 19.80
CA TYR A 65 6.93 14.16 18.68
C TYR A 65 5.97 14.60 17.58
N CYS A 66 4.68 14.76 17.88
CA CYS A 66 3.63 15.13 16.92
C CYS A 66 3.50 14.15 15.75
N GLU A 67 3.80 12.88 15.97
CA GLU A 67 3.86 11.83 14.96
C GLU A 67 2.49 11.23 14.60
N LYS A 68 1.44 11.50 15.39
CA LYS A 68 0.10 10.94 15.18
C LYS A 68 -0.85 12.05 14.74
N ALA A 69 -1.50 11.88 13.60
CA ALA A 69 -2.60 12.76 13.20
C ALA A 69 -3.86 12.47 14.03
N VAL A 70 -4.56 13.53 14.43
CA VAL A 70 -5.89 13.50 15.05
C VAL A 70 -6.92 13.66 13.97
N CYS A 71 -7.83 12.71 13.91
CA CYS A 71 -8.82 12.63 12.84
C CYS A 71 -10.17 12.85 13.48
N GLY A 72 -10.88 13.90 13.06
CA GLY A 72 -12.27 14.09 13.46
C GLY A 72 -13.19 12.95 13.02
N ARG A 73 -12.76 12.13 12.05
CA ARG A 73 -13.45 10.93 11.56
C ARG A 73 -12.48 9.74 11.49
N THR A 74 -12.94 8.55 11.86
CA THR A 74 -12.15 7.31 11.77
C THR A 74 -12.13 6.81 10.33
N CYS A 75 -10.94 6.64 9.74
CA CYS A 75 -10.78 6.02 8.44
C CYS A 75 -11.12 4.52 8.52
N GLN A 76 -12.04 4.07 7.68
CA GLN A 76 -12.49 2.68 7.61
C GLN A 76 -11.60 1.85 6.67
N ASN A 77 -11.82 0.53 6.65
CA ASN A 77 -11.26 -0.39 5.66
C ASN A 77 -9.72 -0.33 5.50
N GLY A 78 -9.01 -0.05 6.59
CA GLY A 78 -7.54 0.06 6.59
C GLY A 78 -7.01 1.36 5.99
N GLY A 79 -7.83 2.41 5.89
CA GLY A 79 -7.38 3.75 5.53
C GLY A 79 -6.48 4.37 6.60
N HIS A 80 -5.54 5.22 6.17
CA HIS A 80 -4.67 5.98 7.05
C HIS A 80 -5.07 7.45 7.04
N CYS A 81 -5.21 8.04 8.21
CA CYS A 81 -5.50 9.46 8.30
C CYS A 81 -4.26 10.30 8.04
N LEU A 82 -4.40 11.33 7.21
CA LEU A 82 -3.32 12.23 6.81
C LEU A 82 -3.34 13.53 7.63
N GLN A 83 -4.54 14.07 7.81
CA GLN A 83 -4.82 15.32 8.53
C GLN A 83 -6.30 15.31 8.92
N GLU A 84 -6.72 16.29 9.72
CA GLU A 84 -8.10 16.51 10.15
C GLU A 84 -9.13 16.26 9.02
N GLY A 85 -9.85 15.15 9.12
CA GLY A 85 -10.94 14.79 8.20
C GLY A 85 -10.52 14.17 6.85
N TYR A 86 -9.23 14.00 6.55
CA TYR A 86 -8.76 13.43 5.29
C TYR A 86 -8.15 12.03 5.46
N CYS A 87 -8.77 11.04 4.82
CA CYS A 87 -8.31 9.65 4.81
C CYS A 87 -7.61 9.26 3.50
N TRP A 88 -6.42 8.68 3.63
CA TRP A 88 -5.76 7.91 2.57
C TRP A 88 -6.34 6.50 2.54
N CYS A 89 -7.08 6.17 1.49
CA CYS A 89 -7.72 4.86 1.39
C CYS A 89 -6.77 3.75 0.92
N ALA A 90 -6.94 2.58 1.53
CA ALA A 90 -6.30 1.36 1.07
C ALA A 90 -6.74 1.01 -0.36
N VAL A 91 -5.93 0.24 -1.08
CA VAL A 91 -6.23 -0.17 -2.44
C VAL A 91 -7.57 -0.89 -2.49
N GLY A 92 -8.49 -0.40 -3.32
CA GLY A 92 -9.82 -0.98 -3.46
C GLY A 92 -10.90 -0.28 -2.63
N PHE A 93 -10.60 0.86 -2.00
CA PHE A 93 -11.57 1.67 -1.27
C PHE A 93 -11.52 3.15 -1.67
N TYR A 94 -12.62 3.87 -1.49
CA TYR A 94 -12.75 5.31 -1.73
C TYR A 94 -13.84 5.93 -0.83
N GLY A 95 -14.00 7.24 -0.90
CA GLY A 95 -14.86 8.02 0.00
C GLY A 95 -14.06 8.78 1.05
N ASP A 96 -14.69 9.73 1.72
CA ASP A 96 -14.01 10.63 2.66
C ASP A 96 -13.47 9.88 3.88
N ALA A 97 -14.16 8.79 4.28
CA ALA A 97 -13.77 7.89 5.36
C ALA A 97 -13.35 6.50 4.84
N CYS A 98 -13.10 6.34 3.53
CA CYS A 98 -12.81 5.06 2.88
C CYS A 98 -13.92 4.00 3.05
N GLU A 99 -15.16 4.46 3.11
CA GLU A 99 -16.36 3.66 3.36
C GLU A 99 -16.85 2.88 2.13
N TYR A 100 -16.46 3.29 0.92
CA TYR A 100 -16.94 2.67 -0.32
C TYR A 100 -15.91 1.73 -0.93
N ASN A 101 -16.40 0.61 -1.48
CA ASN A 101 -15.58 -0.34 -2.23
C ASN A 101 -15.37 0.12 -3.68
N LEU A 102 -14.13 0.08 -4.15
CA LEU A 102 -13.78 0.26 -5.54
C LEU A 102 -13.70 -1.10 -6.24
N CYS A 103 -14.60 -1.34 -7.20
CA CYS A 103 -14.56 -2.49 -8.08
C CYS A 103 -13.70 -2.17 -9.32
N ASN A 104 -12.68 -2.98 -9.60
CA ASN A 104 -11.91 -2.90 -10.83
C ASN A 104 -11.69 -4.31 -11.41
N PRO A 105 -12.50 -4.72 -12.41
CA PRO A 105 -13.32 -3.88 -13.30
C PRO A 105 -14.59 -3.34 -12.63
N LEU A 106 -15.11 -2.21 -13.13
CA LEU A 106 -16.38 -1.65 -12.66
C LEU A 106 -17.54 -2.62 -12.95
N CYS A 107 -18.51 -2.65 -12.04
CA CYS A 107 -19.77 -3.35 -12.22
C CYS A 107 -20.59 -2.67 -13.32
N GLN A 108 -21.26 -3.44 -14.16
CA GLN A 108 -22.04 -2.96 -15.31
C GLN A 108 -23.54 -2.94 -14.99
N ASN A 109 -24.31 -2.31 -15.88
CA ASN A 109 -25.78 -2.36 -15.86
C ASN A 109 -26.43 -1.94 -14.52
N GLY A 110 -25.84 -0.96 -13.83
CA GLY A 110 -26.37 -0.43 -12.57
C GLY A 110 -26.11 -1.30 -11.33
N ALA A 111 -25.21 -2.29 -11.42
CA ALA A 111 -24.84 -3.14 -10.31
C ALA A 111 -24.02 -2.43 -9.22
N THR A 112 -24.27 -2.79 -7.96
CA THR A 112 -23.61 -2.21 -6.79
C THR A 112 -22.33 -2.95 -6.44
N CYS A 113 -21.25 -2.23 -6.20
CA CYS A 113 -20.00 -2.81 -5.72
C CYS A 113 -20.10 -3.09 -4.22
N ILE A 114 -20.10 -4.36 -3.83
CA ILE A 114 -20.26 -4.80 -2.42
C ILE A 114 -18.95 -5.27 -1.78
N GLY A 115 -17.87 -5.31 -2.56
CA GLY A 115 -16.55 -5.73 -2.10
C GLY A 115 -15.53 -5.61 -3.22
N THR A 116 -14.27 -5.91 -2.92
CA THR A 116 -13.19 -5.85 -3.92
C THR A 116 -13.49 -6.79 -5.09
N ASN A 117 -13.87 -6.22 -6.25
CA ASN A 117 -14.29 -6.94 -7.46
C ASN A 117 -15.51 -7.86 -7.26
N GLN A 118 -16.40 -7.52 -6.34
CA GLN A 118 -17.67 -8.21 -6.13
C GLN A 118 -18.83 -7.28 -6.46
N CYS A 119 -19.61 -7.67 -7.46
CA CYS A 119 -20.78 -6.93 -7.92
C CYS A 119 -22.06 -7.63 -7.48
N GLN A 120 -22.96 -6.86 -6.87
CA GLN A 120 -24.34 -7.27 -6.64
C GLN A 120 -25.16 -6.86 -7.86
N CYS A 121 -25.64 -7.87 -8.60
CA CYS A 121 -26.37 -7.62 -9.84
C CYS A 121 -27.82 -7.23 -9.58
N PRO A 122 -28.36 -6.26 -10.34
CA PRO A 122 -29.77 -5.96 -10.32
C PRO A 122 -30.59 -7.11 -10.95
N PRO A 123 -31.92 -7.12 -10.75
CA PRO A 123 -32.79 -8.09 -11.38
C PRO A 123 -32.55 -8.16 -12.89
N HIS A 124 -32.59 -9.37 -13.44
CA HIS A 124 -32.34 -9.67 -14.84
C HIS A 124 -30.91 -9.43 -15.32
N TYR A 125 -29.94 -9.27 -14.42
CA TYR A 125 -28.53 -9.26 -14.77
C TYR A 125 -27.74 -10.30 -13.96
N SER A 126 -26.73 -10.88 -14.59
CA SER A 126 -25.86 -11.89 -13.98
C SER A 126 -24.44 -11.83 -14.54
N GLY A 127 -23.54 -12.62 -13.97
CA GLY A 127 -22.11 -12.61 -14.28
C GLY A 127 -21.28 -11.89 -13.21
N PRO A 128 -19.94 -12.01 -13.27
CA PRO A 128 -19.03 -11.44 -12.27
C PRO A 128 -19.03 -9.90 -12.25
N LEU A 129 -19.35 -9.26 -13.38
CA LEU A 129 -19.48 -7.80 -13.49
C LEU A 129 -20.93 -7.40 -13.81
N CYS A 130 -21.89 -8.32 -13.70
CA CYS A 130 -23.29 -8.12 -14.07
C CYS A 130 -23.48 -7.72 -15.55
N GLU A 131 -22.59 -8.20 -16.42
CA GLU A 131 -22.56 -7.88 -17.84
C GLU A 131 -23.59 -8.67 -18.68
N LEU A 132 -24.12 -9.77 -18.13
CA LEU A 132 -25.07 -10.64 -18.83
C LEU A 132 -26.50 -10.23 -18.48
N LYS A 133 -27.35 -10.02 -19.48
CA LYS A 133 -28.79 -9.87 -19.28
C LYS A 133 -29.43 -11.25 -19.21
N ASP A 134 -30.16 -11.55 -18.15
CA ASP A 134 -30.96 -12.75 -18.02
C ASP A 134 -32.22 -12.58 -18.87
N GLU A 135 -32.24 -13.21 -20.04
CA GLU A 135 -33.45 -13.36 -20.86
C GLU A 135 -34.45 -14.31 -20.16
N PRO A 136 -35.76 -14.00 -20.22
CA PRO A 136 -36.80 -14.69 -19.45
C PRO A 136 -36.95 -16.21 -19.74
N ASP A 137 -36.42 -16.72 -20.85
CA ASP A 137 -36.58 -18.14 -21.24
C ASP A 137 -35.40 -19.07 -20.89
N ARG A 138 -34.39 -18.62 -20.14
CA ARG A 138 -33.31 -19.51 -19.69
C ARG A 138 -33.55 -20.00 -18.25
N PRO A 139 -33.74 -21.30 -18.00
CA PRO A 139 -33.97 -21.80 -16.65
C PRO A 139 -32.77 -21.50 -15.74
N LYS A 140 -33.02 -20.77 -14.65
CA LYS A 140 -32.01 -20.46 -13.62
C LYS A 140 -31.66 -21.75 -12.88
N ARG A 141 -30.38 -22.12 -12.91
CA ARG A 141 -29.87 -23.28 -12.17
C ARG A 141 -29.90 -22.95 -10.67
N SER A 142 -30.86 -23.51 -9.95
CA SER A 142 -31.01 -23.39 -8.50
C SER A 142 -29.72 -23.80 -7.80
N LYS A 143 -29.18 -22.89 -6.97
CA LYS A 143 -28.05 -23.17 -6.08
C LYS A 143 -28.58 -23.91 -4.85
N ASP A 144 -28.80 -25.21 -4.96
CA ASP A 144 -28.90 -26.09 -3.81
C ASP A 144 -28.23 -27.43 -4.15
N ASN A 145 -27.08 -27.70 -3.54
CA ASN A 145 -26.96 -28.72 -2.50
C ASN A 145 -25.47 -28.98 -2.19
N LYS A 146 -25.19 -29.04 -0.89
CA LYS A 146 -23.89 -29.40 -0.32
C LYS A 146 -23.45 -30.78 -0.81
N ASN A 147 -22.13 -30.88 -1.01
CA ASN A 147 -21.34 -32.10 -0.94
C ASN A 147 -21.81 -33.31 -1.75
N ASN A 148 -21.47 -33.34 -3.05
CA ASN A 148 -20.79 -34.53 -3.57
C ASN A 148 -19.90 -34.23 -4.78
N LYS A 149 -18.71 -34.81 -4.77
CA LYS A 149 -17.71 -34.78 -5.85
C LYS A 149 -18.32 -35.23 -7.17
N LYS A 150 -18.54 -34.29 -8.09
CA LYS A 150 -18.46 -34.54 -9.54
C LYS A 150 -18.14 -33.24 -10.28
N VAL A 151 -16.85 -32.97 -10.40
CA VAL A 151 -16.26 -32.00 -11.32
C VAL A 151 -16.67 -32.38 -12.75
N VAL A 152 -17.60 -31.64 -13.36
CA VAL A 152 -17.92 -31.76 -14.79
C VAL A 152 -17.90 -30.38 -15.46
N LYS A 153 -16.77 -30.10 -16.14
CA LYS A 153 -16.57 -29.55 -17.51
C LYS A 153 -17.66 -28.56 -18.00
N LYS A 154 -17.41 -27.35 -18.54
CA LYS A 154 -16.44 -26.98 -19.60
C LYS A 154 -16.53 -25.43 -19.81
N LYS A 155 -15.44 -24.68 -19.67
CA LYS A 155 -14.77 -23.98 -20.80
C LYS A 155 -13.26 -24.20 -20.67
N GLN A 156 -12.89 -25.47 -20.87
CA GLN A 156 -11.52 -25.95 -21.00
C GLN A 156 -10.96 -25.54 -22.36
N SER A 157 -10.31 -24.37 -22.43
CA SER A 157 -9.31 -24.07 -23.46
C SER A 157 -8.31 -22.95 -23.09
N ASP A 158 -8.61 -22.10 -22.09
CA ASP A 158 -7.74 -20.96 -21.72
C ASP A 158 -6.98 -21.11 -20.38
N GLN A 159 -7.36 -22.02 -19.47
CA GLN A 159 -6.67 -22.23 -18.18
C GLN A 159 -5.27 -22.88 -18.31
N GLY A 160 -4.96 -23.52 -19.43
CA GLY A 160 -3.68 -24.23 -19.60
C GLY A 160 -2.47 -23.30 -19.70
N LEU A 161 -2.63 -22.11 -20.29
CA LEU A 161 -1.52 -21.19 -20.51
C LEU A 161 -1.18 -20.40 -19.25
N ASP A 162 -2.19 -19.87 -18.54
CA ASP A 162 -1.99 -19.11 -17.30
C ASP A 162 -1.37 -19.96 -16.20
N VAL A 163 -1.85 -21.20 -16.02
CA VAL A 163 -1.28 -22.16 -15.06
C VAL A 163 0.17 -22.52 -15.41
N LYS A 164 0.49 -22.70 -16.70
CA LYS A 164 1.88 -22.95 -17.15
C LYS A 164 2.77 -21.73 -16.89
N LEU A 165 2.23 -20.53 -17.03
CA LEU A 165 2.94 -19.28 -16.82
C LEU A 165 3.25 -19.07 -15.33
N ARG A 166 2.26 -19.21 -14.45
CA ARG A 166 2.46 -19.18 -12.98
C ARG A 166 3.48 -20.20 -12.50
N LYS A 167 3.42 -21.44 -13.00
CA LYS A 167 4.41 -22.49 -12.68
C LYS A 167 5.82 -22.11 -13.16
N ALA A 168 5.94 -21.47 -14.31
CA ALA A 168 7.22 -21.03 -14.83
C ALA A 168 7.80 -19.84 -14.04
N GLU A 169 6.97 -18.88 -13.62
CA GLU A 169 7.37 -17.75 -12.76
C GLU A 169 7.97 -18.24 -11.44
N LYS A 170 7.23 -19.09 -10.71
CA LYS A 170 7.71 -19.71 -9.45
C LYS A 170 9.04 -20.44 -9.66
N ARG A 171 9.19 -21.20 -10.75
CA ARG A 171 10.41 -21.96 -11.05
C ARG A 171 11.61 -21.06 -11.31
N LEU A 172 11.43 -19.96 -12.03
CA LEU A 172 12.51 -19.04 -12.35
C LEU A 172 12.97 -18.25 -11.12
N LEU A 173 12.04 -17.78 -10.29
CA LEU A 173 12.39 -17.13 -9.02
C LEU A 173 13.13 -18.09 -8.08
N LYS A 174 12.68 -19.34 -7.95
CA LYS A 174 13.41 -20.36 -7.18
C LYS A 174 14.84 -20.59 -7.67
N ILE A 175 15.10 -20.48 -8.97
CA ILE A 175 16.48 -20.63 -9.52
C ILE A 175 17.36 -19.47 -9.06
N ILE A 176 16.83 -18.24 -9.05
CA ILE A 176 17.54 -17.05 -8.60
C ILE A 176 17.88 -17.17 -7.10
N PHE A 177 16.88 -17.48 -6.26
CA PHE A 177 17.09 -17.57 -4.81
C PHE A 177 17.95 -18.76 -4.38
N ARG A 178 17.87 -19.89 -5.09
CA ARG A 178 18.71 -21.07 -4.78
C ARG A 178 20.20 -20.83 -5.00
N ARG A 179 20.56 -19.86 -5.83
CA ARG A 179 21.95 -19.60 -6.21
C ARG A 179 22.38 -18.18 -5.86
N LYS A 180 21.70 -17.51 -4.92
CA LYS A 180 21.86 -16.08 -4.64
C LYS A 180 23.32 -15.66 -4.39
N ASP A 181 24.14 -16.56 -3.85
CA ASP A 181 25.58 -16.45 -3.64
C ASP A 181 26.40 -16.21 -4.91
N LYS A 182 25.90 -16.62 -6.09
CA LYS A 182 26.61 -16.54 -7.37
C LYS A 182 26.30 -15.28 -8.19
N TRP A 183 25.52 -14.33 -7.66
CA TRP A 183 24.95 -13.22 -8.42
C TRP A 183 25.30 -11.92 -7.73
N GLU A 184 25.97 -11.02 -8.45
CA GLU A 184 26.15 -9.65 -7.99
C GLU A 184 24.87 -8.86 -8.27
N MET A 185 24.00 -8.79 -7.27
CA MET A 185 22.70 -8.12 -7.36
C MET A 185 22.74 -6.75 -6.70
N LYS A 186 22.20 -5.73 -7.37
CA LYS A 186 21.98 -4.43 -6.73
C LYS A 186 20.93 -4.55 -5.61
N PRO A 187 21.01 -3.76 -4.52
CA PRO A 187 20.00 -3.79 -3.45
C PRO A 187 18.57 -3.58 -3.97
N SER A 188 18.38 -2.70 -4.95
CA SER A 188 17.08 -2.46 -5.62
C SER A 188 16.56 -3.68 -6.39
N GLU A 189 17.43 -4.47 -7.00
CA GLU A 189 17.07 -5.70 -7.71
C GLU A 189 16.66 -6.81 -6.72
N ASN A 190 17.35 -6.92 -5.59
CA ASN A 190 17.02 -7.86 -4.51
C ASN A 190 15.64 -7.56 -3.90
N ILE A 191 15.33 -6.30 -3.60
CA ILE A 191 14.01 -5.87 -3.13
C ILE A 191 12.92 -6.25 -4.13
N THR A 192 13.17 -5.97 -5.41
CA THR A 192 12.22 -6.27 -6.50
C THR A 192 11.96 -7.77 -6.63
N LEU A 193 13.01 -8.59 -6.57
CA LEU A 193 12.89 -10.05 -6.67
C LEU A 193 12.20 -10.68 -5.46
N ASN A 194 12.43 -10.17 -4.25
CA ASN A 194 11.70 -10.60 -3.05
C ASN A 194 10.20 -10.30 -3.16
N ARG A 195 9.84 -9.09 -3.61
CA ARG A 195 8.44 -8.72 -3.86
C ARG A 195 7.78 -9.63 -4.90
N MET A 196 8.51 -9.94 -5.97
CA MET A 196 8.04 -10.87 -7.01
C MET A 196 7.87 -12.30 -6.47
N HIS A 197 8.78 -12.78 -5.61
CA HIS A 197 8.67 -14.09 -4.97
C HIS A 197 7.36 -14.23 -4.20
N ASN A 198 7.10 -13.31 -3.27
CA ASN A 198 5.90 -13.33 -2.43
C ASN A 198 4.62 -13.23 -3.28
N ARG A 199 4.62 -12.39 -4.32
CA ARG A 199 3.46 -12.29 -5.24
C ARG A 199 3.19 -13.60 -5.98
N THR A 200 4.23 -14.33 -6.36
CA THR A 200 3.99 -15.60 -7.06
C THR A 200 3.35 -16.65 -6.17
N GLU A 201 3.45 -16.56 -4.84
CA GLU A 201 2.84 -17.55 -3.94
C GLU A 201 1.31 -17.59 -4.09
N THR A 202 0.68 -16.41 -4.13
CA THR A 202 -0.77 -16.22 -4.20
C THR A 202 -1.29 -15.83 -5.59
N GLY A 203 -0.43 -15.39 -6.51
CA GLY A 203 -0.84 -14.82 -7.79
C GLY A 203 0.10 -15.09 -8.98
N SER A 204 0.12 -14.18 -9.94
CA SER A 204 1.00 -14.21 -11.12
C SER A 204 1.70 -12.86 -11.30
N LEU A 205 2.86 -12.87 -11.95
CA LEU A 205 3.62 -11.66 -12.22
C LEU A 205 2.96 -10.80 -13.31
N LYS A 206 3.03 -9.47 -13.14
CA LYS A 206 2.64 -8.51 -14.17
C LYS A 206 3.58 -8.61 -15.38
N LEU A 207 3.16 -8.09 -16.54
CA LEU A 207 3.95 -8.17 -17.77
C LEU A 207 5.35 -7.55 -17.60
N ASP A 208 5.46 -6.46 -16.86
CA ASP A 208 6.73 -5.75 -16.66
C ASP A 208 7.65 -6.50 -15.70
N GLU A 209 7.09 -7.15 -14.69
CA GLU A 209 7.82 -8.05 -13.78
C GLU A 209 8.35 -9.29 -14.53
N ARG A 210 7.56 -9.83 -15.46
CA ARG A 210 8.01 -10.91 -16.36
C ARG A 210 9.17 -10.47 -17.27
N ARG A 211 9.12 -9.24 -17.79
CA ARG A 211 10.20 -8.64 -18.60
C ARG A 211 11.45 -8.44 -17.76
N PHE A 212 11.30 -7.93 -16.54
CA PHE A 212 12.40 -7.79 -15.58
C PHE A 212 13.08 -9.13 -15.32
N LEU A 213 12.30 -10.18 -15.00
CA LEU A 213 12.83 -11.52 -14.76
C LEU A 213 13.62 -12.07 -15.96
N ILE A 214 13.10 -11.85 -17.17
CA ILE A 214 13.80 -12.22 -18.40
C ILE A 214 15.10 -11.44 -18.55
N LYS A 215 15.09 -10.12 -18.36
CA LYS A 215 16.27 -9.25 -18.53
C LYS A 215 17.36 -9.65 -17.54
N PHE A 216 16.98 -9.83 -16.28
CA PHE A 216 17.86 -10.27 -15.20
C PHE A 216 18.51 -11.63 -15.51
N LEU A 217 17.72 -12.66 -15.80
CA LEU A 217 18.22 -14.01 -16.12
C LEU A 217 18.99 -14.09 -17.45
N THR A 218 18.76 -13.14 -18.37
CA THR A 218 19.51 -13.06 -19.62
C THR A 218 20.86 -12.37 -19.42
N ARG A 219 20.93 -11.34 -18.56
CA ARG A 219 22.19 -10.68 -18.16
C ARG A 219 23.10 -11.68 -17.45
N GLU A 220 22.54 -12.40 -16.48
CA GLU A 220 23.29 -13.35 -15.64
C GLU A 220 23.33 -14.78 -16.22
N ARG A 221 23.24 -14.90 -17.55
CA ARG A 221 23.12 -16.19 -18.24
C ARG A 221 24.31 -17.13 -18.00
N LYS A 222 25.49 -16.58 -17.66
CA LYS A 222 26.71 -17.33 -17.31
C LYS A 222 26.52 -18.20 -16.06
N HIS A 223 25.67 -17.80 -15.12
CA HIS A 223 25.40 -18.51 -13.87
C HIS A 223 24.30 -19.59 -13.98
N LEU A 224 23.68 -19.74 -15.15
CA LEU A 224 22.60 -20.70 -15.41
C LEU A 224 23.11 -22.02 -15.98
N THR A 225 22.57 -23.14 -15.49
CA THR A 225 22.81 -24.46 -16.12
C THR A 225 22.12 -24.57 -17.49
N SER A 226 22.51 -25.55 -18.30
CA SER A 226 21.82 -25.89 -19.56
C SER A 226 20.32 -26.17 -19.33
N LYS A 227 19.97 -26.79 -18.19
CA LYS A 227 18.58 -27.04 -17.79
C LYS A 227 17.84 -25.73 -17.48
N ASP A 228 18.48 -24.77 -16.81
CA ASP A 228 17.86 -23.49 -16.46
C ASP A 228 17.71 -22.55 -17.68
N LYS A 229 18.71 -22.56 -18.58
CA LYS A 229 18.62 -21.88 -19.89
C LYS A 229 17.42 -22.39 -20.70
N THR A 230 17.15 -23.70 -20.64
CA THR A 230 15.99 -24.32 -21.29
C THR A 230 14.67 -23.85 -20.65
N LYS A 231 14.59 -23.76 -19.32
CA LYS A 231 13.41 -23.24 -18.61
C LYS A 231 13.16 -21.77 -18.96
N LEU A 232 14.20 -20.94 -19.03
CA LEU A 232 14.11 -19.54 -19.45
C LEU A 232 13.61 -19.42 -20.90
N LYS A 233 14.11 -20.24 -21.82
CA LYS A 233 13.64 -20.28 -23.22
C LYS A 233 12.15 -20.65 -23.29
N ARG A 234 11.71 -21.66 -22.53
CA ARG A 234 10.30 -22.05 -22.43
C ARG A 234 9.43 -20.92 -21.89
N PHE A 235 9.89 -20.19 -20.88
CA PHE A 235 9.16 -19.05 -20.32
C PHE A 235 8.98 -17.91 -21.33
N LYS A 236 10.04 -17.54 -22.06
CA LYS A 236 9.95 -16.55 -23.16
C LYS A 236 8.89 -16.94 -24.20
N ASN A 237 8.81 -18.22 -24.55
CA ASN A 237 7.82 -18.73 -25.50
C ASN A 237 6.39 -18.69 -24.94
N LEU A 238 6.20 -18.97 -23.65
CA LEU A 238 4.88 -18.85 -23.01
C LEU A 238 4.37 -17.41 -23.01
N ILE A 239 5.25 -16.43 -22.78
CA ILE A 239 4.90 -15.01 -22.84
C ILE A 239 4.54 -14.58 -24.25
N ARG A 240 5.30 -15.01 -25.27
CA ARG A 240 4.96 -14.75 -26.68
C ARG A 240 3.58 -15.31 -27.05
N LYS A 241 3.29 -16.55 -26.64
CA LYS A 241 1.97 -17.18 -26.83
C LYS A 241 0.84 -16.46 -26.08
N SER A 242 1.14 -15.84 -24.95
CA SER A 242 0.18 -15.02 -24.21
C SER A 242 -0.12 -13.70 -24.94
N LYS A 243 0.90 -13.05 -25.51
CA LYS A 243 0.73 -11.82 -26.31
C LYS A 243 -0.04 -12.05 -27.61
N SER A 244 0.20 -13.16 -28.32
CA SER A 244 -0.51 -13.47 -29.56
C SER A 244 -2.02 -13.70 -29.34
N ARG A 245 -2.42 -14.19 -28.15
CA ARG A 245 -3.83 -14.34 -27.77
C ARG A 245 -4.52 -13.01 -27.42
N GLN A 246 -3.77 -12.00 -26.98
CA GLN A 246 -4.31 -10.67 -26.72
C GLN A 246 -4.54 -9.88 -28.03
N ASN A 247 -3.67 -10.03 -29.03
CA ASN A 247 -3.85 -9.39 -30.35
C ASN A 247 -5.02 -9.98 -31.18
N GLN A 248 -5.51 -11.19 -30.86
CA GLN A 248 -6.69 -11.76 -31.52
C GLN A 248 -8.02 -11.33 -30.89
N LYS A 249 -8.00 -10.60 -29.77
CA LYS A 249 -9.21 -10.09 -29.08
C LYS A 249 -9.46 -8.59 -29.29
N SER A 250 -8.73 -7.93 -30.20
CA SER A 250 -9.01 -6.55 -30.60
C SER A 250 -10.02 -6.54 -31.76
N PRO A 251 -11.16 -5.82 -31.69
CA PRO A 251 -12.07 -5.71 -32.83
C PRO A 251 -11.36 -4.96 -33.97
N ARG A 252 -11.37 -5.54 -35.17
CA ARG A 252 -11.14 -4.79 -36.41
C ARG A 252 -12.18 -3.67 -36.46
N SER A 253 -11.74 -2.42 -36.39
CA SER A 253 -12.51 -1.28 -36.90
C SER A 253 -12.88 -1.60 -38.35
N ARG A 254 -14.15 -1.94 -38.59
CA ARG A 254 -14.71 -1.92 -39.94
C ARG A 254 -14.89 -0.45 -40.29
N ARG A 255 -14.14 0.00 -41.29
CA ARG A 255 -14.51 1.13 -42.12
C ARG A 255 -15.93 0.89 -42.63
N VAL A 256 -16.84 1.79 -42.28
CA VAL A 256 -18.07 2.00 -43.05
C VAL A 256 -17.72 3.15 -44.00
N PHE A 257 -17.51 2.80 -45.26
CA PHE A 257 -17.77 3.68 -46.38
C PHE A 257 -19.13 3.23 -46.91
N ASP A 258 -20.09 4.15 -47.02
CA ASP A 258 -21.13 4.17 -48.05
C ASP A 258 -21.79 5.56 -47.97
N ASP A 259 -21.44 6.41 -48.94
CA ASP A 259 -22.32 7.39 -49.59
C ASP A 259 -22.38 6.97 -51.07
#